data_AF-A0A433PJF2-F1
#
_entry.id   AF-A0A433PJF2-F1
#
_cell.length_a   1.000
_cell.length_b   1.000
_cell.length_c   1.000
_cell.angle_alpha   90.00
_cell.angle_beta   90.00
_cell.angle_gamma   90.00
#
_symmetry.space_group_name_H-M   'P 1'
#
loop_
_entity.id
_entity.type
_entity.pdbx_description
1 polymer ?
#
loop_
_entity_poly.entity_id
_entity_poly.type
_entity_poly.pdbx_seq_one_letter_code
_entity_poly.pdbx_strand_id
1 'polypeptide(L)'
;MYKSARLASPAPNPPRTRTMWPALTKTISAGSQSTAARLYSTSAKYAHLTPRKQSFIPTSGTYPAGFRATGIHCGVKKKSDVKDLALILSDRPCTTAAVFTTNAFKAAPVLVSREILDKNGGQGIYGVVTNSGCANAVTGTLGLENARRMAHAVDLLTGQPDSAVIMSTGVIGQHLPIGKIEQGVHDAAQSLGSDNDAWSRAAEAFMTTDTFPKLRSATFTLPSGTTFRMAGITKGAGMIHPNMATLLGFIVTDARIAAPLLGKALKHAVDRSFNAISVDGDMSTNDTIAVLANGAAVESDGEGIVDEESEDYASFRDGLVEFAADLAQLVVRDGEGATKFVTVNVQGANTFEEAKQVASTIATSSLVKTALYGQDANWGRILCAVGYSGVSSIDPSRVSVSFVPTDGSAILPLLVRGEPENVDEARASEILKMEDLEIRVELALGSESARMWTCDLSHEYITINADYRS
;
A
#
# COMPACT_ATOMS: atom_id res chain seq x y z
N MET A 1 6.35 25.41 80.40
CA MET A 1 6.52 24.14 81.15
C MET A 1 6.39 22.97 80.18
N TYR A 2 7.17 21.89 80.40
CA TYR A 2 7.00 20.48 79.96
C TYR A 2 6.16 20.17 78.69
N LYS A 3 6.78 19.66 77.60
CA LYS A 3 7.06 18.21 77.31
C LYS A 3 5.76 17.40 77.04
N SER A 4 5.63 16.44 76.10
CA SER A 4 6.48 15.84 75.04
C SER A 4 5.57 14.96 74.12
N ALA A 5 5.90 14.40 72.95
CA ALA A 5 6.93 14.60 71.90
C ALA A 5 6.81 13.43 70.87
N ARG A 6 7.38 13.57 69.64
CA ARG A 6 7.48 12.54 68.57
C ARG A 6 6.13 12.24 67.84
N LEU A 7 6.05 11.88 66.55
CA LEU A 7 7.00 11.20 65.65
C LEU A 7 6.79 11.54 64.14
N ALA A 8 7.82 11.25 63.34
CA ALA A 8 7.82 10.86 61.91
C ALA A 8 7.45 11.86 60.78
N SER A 9 8.40 12.03 59.85
CA SER A 9 8.24 12.64 58.52
C SER A 9 7.65 11.66 57.50
N PRO A 10 6.84 12.09 56.52
CA PRO A 10 6.51 11.29 55.34
C PRO A 10 7.67 11.28 54.31
N ALA A 11 7.91 10.13 53.69
CA ALA A 11 8.89 9.95 52.62
C ALA A 11 8.38 10.47 51.26
N PRO A 12 9.26 10.80 50.29
CA PRO A 12 8.86 11.27 48.97
C PRO A 12 8.24 10.17 48.08
N ASN A 13 7.34 10.58 47.17
CA ASN A 13 6.64 9.69 46.24
C ASN A 13 7.58 8.95 45.27
N PRO A 14 7.36 7.66 44.98
CA PRO A 14 7.99 6.96 43.86
C PRO A 14 7.41 7.41 42.50
N PRO A 15 8.15 7.22 41.39
CA PRO A 15 7.78 7.73 40.07
C PRO A 15 6.58 6.98 39.45
N ARG A 16 5.77 7.70 38.67
CA ARG A 16 4.69 7.12 37.86
C ARG A 16 5.28 6.31 36.70
N THR A 17 5.11 4.99 36.74
CA THR A 17 5.34 4.13 35.58
C THR A 17 4.25 4.34 34.54
N ARG A 18 4.67 4.61 33.29
CA ARG A 18 3.79 4.77 32.14
C ARG A 18 3.46 3.37 31.59
N THR A 19 2.24 2.88 31.81
CA THR A 19 1.81 1.56 31.35
C THR A 19 1.76 1.50 29.82
N MET A 20 2.44 0.51 29.25
CA MET A 20 2.35 0.18 27.82
C MET A 20 1.02 -0.48 27.50
N TRP A 21 0.51 -0.26 26.28
CA TRP A 21 -0.66 -0.96 25.75
C TRP A 21 -0.42 -2.48 25.63
N PRO A 22 -1.43 -3.34 25.87
CA PRO A 22 -1.35 -4.76 25.52
C PRO A 22 -1.38 -4.96 24.00
N ALA A 23 -0.54 -5.84 23.48
CA ALA A 23 -0.51 -6.17 22.06
C ALA A 23 -1.75 -6.98 21.61
N LEU A 24 -2.17 -6.75 20.37
CA LEU A 24 -3.22 -7.52 19.68
C LEU A 24 -2.86 -9.01 19.60
N THR A 25 -3.61 -9.86 20.29
CA THR A 25 -3.41 -11.32 20.30
C THR A 25 -4.14 -11.99 19.13
N LYS A 26 -3.36 -12.49 18.15
CA LYS A 26 -3.86 -13.41 17.12
C LYS A 26 -4.26 -14.75 17.75
N THR A 27 -5.56 -15.02 17.83
CA THR A 27 -6.07 -16.33 18.28
C THR A 27 -6.24 -17.26 17.07
N ILE A 28 -5.45 -18.33 17.00
CA ILE A 28 -5.64 -19.42 16.04
C ILE A 28 -6.48 -20.50 16.73
N SER A 29 -7.72 -20.72 16.28
CA SER A 29 -8.53 -21.85 16.72
C SER A 29 -8.20 -23.10 15.91
N ALA A 30 -8.27 -24.26 16.57
CA ALA A 30 -7.93 -25.55 15.96
C ALA A 30 -9.17 -26.45 15.80
N GLY A 31 -9.31 -27.05 14.61
CA GLY A 31 -10.04 -28.30 14.41
C GLY A 31 -11.44 -28.20 13.78
N SER A 32 -11.54 -28.61 12.51
CA SER A 32 -12.17 -29.90 12.16
C SER A 32 -11.89 -30.27 10.70
N GLN A 33 -12.18 -31.52 10.33
CA GLN A 33 -11.70 -32.14 9.09
C GLN A 33 -12.36 -31.54 7.85
N SER A 34 -11.56 -31.22 6.83
CA SER A 34 -12.02 -30.85 5.49
C SER A 34 -11.31 -31.69 4.44
N THR A 35 -12.03 -32.07 3.39
CA THR A 35 -11.57 -32.93 2.30
C THR A 35 -10.43 -32.28 1.51
N ALA A 36 -9.50 -33.12 1.02
CA ALA A 36 -8.32 -32.68 0.28
C ALA A 36 -8.67 -32.09 -1.11
N ALA A 37 -9.10 -30.83 -1.13
CA ALA A 37 -9.16 -30.01 -2.33
C ALA A 37 -7.73 -29.76 -2.86
N ARG A 38 -7.59 -29.72 -4.19
CA ARG A 38 -6.28 -29.74 -4.88
C ARG A 38 -5.43 -28.50 -4.61
N LEU A 39 -4.44 -28.60 -3.72
CA LEU A 39 -3.38 -27.61 -3.49
C LEU A 39 -2.33 -27.49 -4.64
N TYR A 40 -2.65 -27.97 -5.85
CA TYR A 40 -1.65 -28.23 -6.91
C TYR A 40 -1.58 -27.19 -8.05
N SER A 41 -2.41 -26.14 -8.06
CA SER A 41 -2.45 -25.18 -9.19
C SER A 41 -1.54 -23.96 -9.05
N THR A 42 -1.29 -23.46 -7.84
CA THR A 42 -0.57 -22.19 -7.62
C THR A 42 0.94 -22.34 -7.77
N SER A 43 1.55 -23.45 -7.32
CA SER A 43 3.01 -23.61 -7.32
C SER A 43 3.61 -23.71 -8.73
N ALA A 44 2.90 -24.32 -9.69
CA ALA A 44 3.42 -24.47 -11.06
C ALA A 44 3.49 -23.14 -11.82
N LYS A 45 2.51 -22.24 -11.65
CA LYS A 45 2.44 -20.97 -12.40
C LYS A 45 3.56 -20.00 -12.05
N TYR A 46 3.93 -19.95 -10.78
CA TYR A 46 4.92 -19.01 -10.24
C TYR A 46 6.26 -19.69 -9.90
N ALA A 47 6.50 -20.92 -10.38
CA ALA A 47 7.72 -21.70 -10.14
C ALA A 47 9.01 -21.02 -10.61
N HIS A 48 8.92 -20.06 -11.52
CA HIS A 48 10.04 -19.26 -12.03
C HIS A 48 10.48 -18.14 -11.08
N LEU A 49 9.65 -17.79 -10.09
CA LEU A 49 9.97 -16.79 -9.07
C LEU A 49 10.85 -17.38 -7.97
N THR A 50 11.61 -16.53 -7.27
CA THR A 50 12.34 -16.97 -6.07
C THR A 50 11.37 -17.49 -5.00
N PRO A 51 11.77 -18.41 -4.12
CA PRO A 51 10.91 -18.91 -3.04
C PRO A 51 10.32 -17.80 -2.16
N ARG A 52 11.04 -16.68 -2.05
CA ARG A 52 10.56 -15.50 -1.32
C ARG A 52 9.50 -14.70 -2.08
N LYS A 53 9.65 -14.46 -3.38
CA LYS A 53 8.58 -13.84 -4.18
C LYS A 53 7.32 -14.73 -4.20
N GLN A 54 7.48 -16.06 -4.25
CA GLN A 54 6.38 -17.00 -4.13
C GLN A 54 5.64 -16.90 -2.78
N SER A 55 6.33 -16.67 -1.66
CA SER A 55 5.69 -16.56 -0.34
C SER A 55 4.83 -15.31 -0.14
N PHE A 56 4.95 -14.32 -1.04
CA PHE A 56 4.06 -13.15 -1.04
C PHE A 56 2.71 -13.40 -1.74
N ILE A 57 2.56 -14.50 -2.49
CA ILE A 57 1.34 -14.87 -3.20
C ILE A 57 0.39 -15.62 -2.24
N PRO A 58 -0.81 -15.12 -1.95
CA PRO A 58 -1.73 -15.79 -1.03
C PRO A 58 -2.27 -17.09 -1.63
N THR A 59 -2.14 -18.19 -0.87
CA THR A 59 -2.76 -19.49 -1.22
C THR A 59 -4.16 -19.65 -0.63
N SER A 60 -4.55 -18.78 0.29
CA SER A 60 -5.88 -18.66 0.88
C SER A 60 -6.13 -17.22 1.37
N GLY A 61 -7.39 -16.88 1.64
CA GLY A 61 -7.80 -15.54 2.07
C GLY A 61 -9.19 -15.51 2.69
N THR A 62 -9.50 -14.40 3.37
CA THR A 62 -10.78 -14.15 4.05
C THR A 62 -11.39 -12.85 3.54
N TYR A 63 -12.39 -12.96 2.66
CA TYR A 63 -12.89 -11.82 1.89
C TYR A 63 -14.11 -11.15 2.54
N PRO A 64 -14.29 -9.83 2.41
CA PRO A 64 -15.46 -9.11 2.90
C PRO A 64 -16.79 -9.68 2.44
N ALA A 65 -17.75 -9.73 3.36
CA ALA A 65 -19.12 -10.14 3.08
C ALA A 65 -19.77 -9.21 2.05
N GLY A 66 -20.57 -9.77 1.14
CA GLY A 66 -21.25 -9.00 0.09
C GLY A 66 -20.31 -8.39 -0.95
N PHE A 67 -19.09 -8.90 -1.12
CA PHE A 67 -18.21 -8.59 -2.26
C PHE A 67 -17.88 -9.84 -3.06
N ARG A 68 -17.84 -9.69 -4.39
CA ARG A 68 -17.44 -10.71 -5.35
C ARG A 68 -16.43 -10.12 -6.32
N ALA A 69 -15.41 -10.88 -6.68
CA ALA A 69 -14.34 -10.47 -7.57
C ALA A 69 -14.17 -11.46 -8.73
N THR A 70 -13.54 -11.01 -9.80
CA THR A 70 -13.09 -11.86 -10.91
C THR A 70 -12.02 -11.14 -11.73
N GLY A 71 -11.27 -11.90 -12.51
CA GLY A 71 -10.48 -11.35 -13.60
C GLY A 71 -10.49 -12.30 -14.80
N ILE A 72 -10.55 -11.70 -15.99
CA ILE A 72 -10.62 -12.40 -17.27
C ILE A 72 -9.63 -11.80 -18.28
N HIS A 73 -9.49 -12.47 -19.42
CA HIS A 73 -8.92 -11.88 -20.62
C HIS A 73 -10.06 -11.36 -21.51
N CYS A 74 -10.09 -10.05 -21.77
CA CYS A 74 -10.98 -9.39 -22.73
C CYS A 74 -10.25 -8.97 -24.02
N GLY A 75 -8.91 -8.98 -24.05
CA GLY A 75 -8.12 -8.70 -25.25
C GLY A 75 -7.65 -7.26 -25.40
N VAL A 76 -7.39 -6.58 -24.29
CA VAL A 76 -6.54 -5.38 -24.21
C VAL A 76 -5.07 -5.78 -24.38
N LYS A 77 -4.63 -6.85 -23.72
CA LYS A 77 -3.34 -7.50 -23.95
C LYS A 77 -3.43 -8.44 -25.14
N LYS A 78 -2.30 -8.68 -25.83
CA LYS A 78 -2.23 -9.55 -27.02
C LYS A 78 -2.25 -11.05 -26.70
N LYS A 79 -1.80 -11.44 -25.50
CA LYS A 79 -1.65 -12.84 -25.06
C LYS A 79 -2.95 -13.32 -24.38
N SER A 80 -3.60 -14.36 -24.91
CA SER A 80 -4.92 -14.83 -24.47
C SER A 80 -4.93 -15.57 -23.13
N ASP A 81 -3.77 -16.04 -22.67
CA ASP A 81 -3.54 -16.62 -21.35
C ASP A 81 -3.34 -15.57 -20.25
N VAL A 82 -3.09 -14.31 -20.64
CA VAL A 82 -2.85 -13.20 -19.71
C VAL A 82 -4.12 -12.39 -19.52
N LYS A 83 -4.62 -12.38 -18.27
CA LYS A 83 -5.77 -11.58 -17.86
C LYS A 83 -5.47 -10.08 -17.95
N ASP A 84 -6.49 -9.30 -18.28
CA ASP A 84 -6.36 -7.87 -18.56
C ASP A 84 -7.60 -7.02 -18.19
N LEU A 85 -8.65 -7.65 -17.64
CA LEU A 85 -9.81 -6.99 -17.06
C LEU A 85 -10.18 -7.61 -15.72
N ALA A 86 -10.21 -6.80 -14.67
CA ALA A 86 -10.72 -7.14 -13.35
C ALA A 86 -12.07 -6.47 -13.11
N LEU A 87 -12.97 -7.19 -12.45
CA LEU A 87 -14.26 -6.66 -12.00
C LEU A 87 -14.48 -7.08 -10.55
N ILE A 88 -14.78 -6.12 -9.69
CA ILE A 88 -15.15 -6.32 -8.29
C ILE A 88 -16.47 -5.62 -8.07
N LEU A 89 -17.49 -6.36 -7.64
CA LEU A 89 -18.81 -5.85 -7.32
C LEU A 89 -19.17 -6.16 -5.87
N SER A 90 -19.93 -5.26 -5.27
CA SER A 90 -20.65 -5.47 -4.03
C SER A 90 -22.13 -5.70 -4.31
N ASP A 91 -22.75 -6.53 -3.48
CA ASP A 91 -24.19 -6.79 -3.50
C ASP A 91 -25.01 -5.65 -2.83
N ARG A 92 -24.32 -4.62 -2.30
CA ARG A 92 -24.88 -3.45 -1.60
C ARG A 92 -24.16 -2.17 -2.07
N PRO A 93 -24.79 -0.99 -1.98
CA PRO A 93 -24.10 0.27 -2.24
C PRO A 93 -23.02 0.52 -1.17
N CYS A 94 -21.84 0.94 -1.62
CA CYS A 94 -20.69 1.25 -0.78
C CYS A 94 -20.63 2.75 -0.47
N THR A 95 -20.24 3.07 0.76
CA THR A 95 -19.54 4.31 1.06
C THR A 95 -18.12 4.19 0.52
N THR A 96 -17.69 5.15 -0.29
CA THR A 96 -16.44 5.08 -1.06
C THR A 96 -15.63 6.35 -0.92
N ALA A 97 -14.33 6.19 -0.71
CA ALA A 97 -13.37 7.28 -0.80
C ALA A 97 -12.26 6.90 -1.80
N ALA A 98 -11.67 7.89 -2.47
CA ALA A 98 -10.49 7.67 -3.29
C ALA A 98 -9.51 8.84 -3.20
N VAL A 99 -8.23 8.52 -3.38
CA VAL A 99 -7.16 9.48 -3.63
C VAL A 99 -6.53 9.20 -4.99
N PHE A 100 -6.03 10.24 -5.63
CA PHE A 100 -5.65 10.23 -7.05
C PHE A 100 -4.35 10.99 -7.26
N THR A 101 -3.59 10.60 -8.29
CA THR A 101 -2.34 11.26 -8.71
C THR A 101 -2.47 12.79 -8.80
N THR A 102 -1.41 13.50 -8.40
CA THR A 102 -1.29 14.94 -8.62
C THR A 102 -0.74 15.30 -9.99
N ASN A 103 -0.16 14.35 -10.74
CA ASN A 103 0.50 14.54 -12.04
C ASN A 103 -0.33 15.45 -12.98
N ALA A 104 0.30 16.37 -13.71
CA ALA A 104 -0.39 17.28 -14.61
C ALA A 104 -1.17 16.55 -15.72
N PHE A 105 -0.64 15.42 -16.20
CA PHE A 105 -1.22 14.61 -17.29
C PHE A 105 -2.18 13.52 -16.76
N LYS A 106 -3.11 13.89 -15.87
CA LYS A 106 -4.10 12.96 -15.29
C LYS A 106 -4.84 12.19 -16.39
N ALA A 107 -4.82 10.86 -16.31
CA ALA A 107 -5.46 10.00 -17.29
C ALA A 107 -6.99 10.14 -17.28
N ALA A 108 -7.63 9.78 -18.39
CA ALA A 108 -9.08 9.82 -18.51
C ALA A 108 -9.84 9.06 -17.39
N PRO A 109 -9.47 7.83 -16.96
CA PRO A 109 -10.14 7.15 -15.85
C PRO A 109 -10.00 7.88 -14.51
N VAL A 110 -8.87 8.57 -14.25
CA VAL A 110 -8.68 9.36 -13.02
C VAL A 110 -9.67 10.52 -12.96
N LEU A 111 -9.86 11.20 -14.10
CA LEU A 111 -10.77 12.34 -14.20
C LEU A 111 -12.24 11.90 -14.03
N VAL A 112 -12.65 10.82 -14.72
CA VAL A 112 -14.02 10.30 -14.66
C VAL A 112 -14.34 9.68 -13.30
N SER A 113 -13.45 8.88 -12.70
CA SER A 113 -13.65 8.34 -11.34
C SER A 113 -13.77 9.43 -10.28
N ARG A 114 -13.00 10.52 -10.41
CA ARG A 114 -13.13 11.68 -9.52
C ARG A 114 -14.48 12.37 -9.70
N GLU A 115 -14.89 12.65 -10.94
CA GLU A 115 -16.19 13.28 -11.25
C GLU A 115 -17.37 12.47 -10.71
N ILE A 116 -17.32 11.14 -10.81
CA ILE A 116 -18.31 10.23 -10.24
C ILE A 116 -18.41 10.39 -8.71
N LEU A 117 -17.28 10.32 -8.01
CA LEU A 117 -17.23 10.41 -6.54
C LEU A 117 -17.60 11.81 -6.02
N ASP A 118 -17.17 12.88 -6.70
CA ASP A 118 -17.53 14.25 -6.38
C ASP A 118 -19.04 14.49 -6.57
N LYS A 119 -19.64 13.90 -7.62
CA LYS A 119 -21.08 14.01 -7.93
C LYS A 119 -21.96 13.28 -6.91
N ASN A 120 -21.57 12.09 -6.48
CA ASN A 120 -22.38 11.25 -5.58
C ASN A 120 -21.96 11.33 -4.10
N GLY A 121 -20.96 12.15 -3.76
CA GLY A 121 -20.43 12.27 -2.40
C GLY A 121 -19.79 10.97 -1.87
N GLY A 122 -19.29 10.12 -2.77
CA GLY A 122 -18.80 8.79 -2.47
C GLY A 122 -19.89 7.77 -2.10
N GLN A 123 -21.16 8.01 -2.45
CA GLN A 123 -22.27 7.10 -2.16
C GLN A 123 -22.78 6.38 -3.41
N GLY A 124 -23.40 5.22 -3.24
CA GLY A 124 -24.04 4.50 -4.36
C GLY A 124 -23.06 3.81 -5.32
N ILE A 125 -21.78 3.71 -4.96
CA ILE A 125 -20.79 2.92 -5.71
C ILE A 125 -20.99 1.44 -5.39
N TYR A 126 -21.10 0.60 -6.41
CA TYR A 126 -21.21 -0.85 -6.29
C TYR A 126 -19.90 -1.57 -6.60
N GLY A 127 -18.90 -0.93 -7.19
CA GLY A 127 -17.69 -1.68 -7.55
C GLY A 127 -16.51 -0.92 -8.12
N VAL A 128 -15.53 -1.72 -8.54
CA VAL A 128 -14.33 -1.30 -9.26
C VAL A 128 -14.19 -2.13 -10.52
N VAL A 129 -13.94 -1.47 -11.65
CA VAL A 129 -13.53 -2.13 -12.89
C VAL A 129 -12.17 -1.60 -13.32
N THR A 130 -11.26 -2.53 -13.65
CA THR A 130 -9.87 -2.19 -13.96
C THR A 130 -9.39 -2.91 -15.20
N ASN A 131 -8.83 -2.19 -16.16
CA ASN A 131 -8.12 -2.80 -17.30
C ASN A 131 -6.60 -2.65 -17.16
N SER A 132 -5.83 -3.61 -17.69
CA SER A 132 -4.37 -3.54 -17.75
C SER A 132 -3.83 -3.78 -19.17
N GLY A 133 -2.69 -3.15 -19.49
CA GLY A 133 -2.09 -3.13 -20.82
C GLY A 133 -2.28 -1.82 -21.60
N CYS A 134 -3.28 -1.00 -21.25
CA CYS A 134 -3.52 0.32 -21.83
C CYS A 134 -3.94 1.31 -20.73
N ALA A 135 -3.21 2.41 -20.56
CA ALA A 135 -3.44 3.38 -19.49
C ALA A 135 -4.58 4.37 -19.78
N ASN A 136 -5.03 4.52 -21.02
CA ASN A 136 -5.97 5.57 -21.42
C ASN A 136 -5.54 6.99 -20.94
N ALA A 137 -4.24 7.24 -20.99
CA ALA A 137 -3.61 8.50 -20.64
C ALA A 137 -3.16 9.22 -21.91
N VAL A 138 -3.32 10.56 -21.95
CA VAL A 138 -3.00 11.41 -23.10
C VAL A 138 -3.77 10.96 -24.37
N THR A 139 -5.06 10.64 -24.20
CA THR A 139 -5.96 10.09 -25.24
C THR A 139 -7.08 11.05 -25.67
N GLY A 140 -7.05 12.31 -25.21
CA GLY A 140 -8.00 13.37 -25.58
C GLY A 140 -9.46 13.06 -25.25
N THR A 141 -10.39 13.71 -25.97
CA THR A 141 -11.84 13.58 -25.75
C THR A 141 -12.33 12.14 -25.88
N LEU A 142 -11.84 11.39 -26.86
CA LEU A 142 -12.17 9.97 -27.04
C LEU A 142 -11.71 9.11 -25.85
N GLY A 143 -10.59 9.49 -25.20
CA GLY A 143 -10.16 8.85 -23.96
C GLY A 143 -11.16 8.99 -22.82
N LEU A 144 -11.69 10.20 -22.63
CA LEU A 144 -12.73 10.51 -21.64
C LEU A 144 -14.05 9.81 -21.97
N GLU A 145 -14.45 9.79 -23.24
CA GLU A 145 -15.64 9.06 -23.69
C GLU A 145 -15.51 7.56 -23.40
N ASN A 146 -14.39 6.94 -23.77
CA ASN A 146 -14.13 5.52 -23.51
C ASN A 146 -14.08 5.19 -22.01
N ALA A 147 -13.57 6.12 -21.19
CA ALA A 147 -13.60 5.97 -19.73
C ALA A 147 -15.05 5.98 -19.20
N ARG A 148 -15.90 6.92 -19.64
CA ARG A 148 -17.33 6.96 -19.28
C ARG A 148 -18.08 5.72 -19.76
N ARG A 149 -17.78 5.21 -20.95
CA ARG A 149 -18.34 3.95 -21.49
C ARG A 149 -17.96 2.74 -20.65
N MET A 150 -16.73 2.68 -20.15
CA MET A 150 -16.26 1.63 -19.24
C MET A 150 -17.00 1.67 -17.88
N ALA A 151 -17.30 2.85 -17.36
CA ALA A 151 -18.16 3.00 -16.18
C ALA A 151 -19.61 2.56 -16.49
N HIS A 152 -20.17 3.03 -17.61
CA HIS A 152 -21.53 2.69 -18.03
C HIS A 152 -21.74 1.17 -18.24
N ALA A 153 -20.73 0.44 -18.70
CA ALA A 153 -20.79 -1.02 -18.80
C ALA A 153 -21.03 -1.70 -17.44
N VAL A 154 -20.56 -1.10 -16.33
CA VAL A 154 -20.86 -1.57 -14.96
C VAL A 154 -22.24 -1.07 -14.50
N ASP A 155 -22.63 0.16 -14.84
CA ASP A 155 -23.97 0.69 -14.54
C ASP A 155 -25.10 -0.19 -15.12
N LEU A 156 -24.87 -0.79 -16.29
CA LEU A 156 -25.80 -1.76 -16.90
C LEU A 156 -25.89 -3.08 -16.11
N LEU A 157 -24.85 -3.47 -15.36
CA LEU A 157 -24.87 -4.66 -14.50
C LEU A 157 -25.51 -4.39 -13.14
N THR A 158 -25.31 -3.19 -12.59
CA THR A 158 -25.81 -2.78 -11.26
C THR A 158 -27.24 -2.24 -11.32
N GLY A 159 -27.67 -1.76 -12.49
CA GLY A 159 -28.92 -1.03 -12.66
C GLY A 159 -28.88 0.38 -12.08
N GLN A 160 -27.69 0.92 -11.77
CA GLN A 160 -27.49 2.22 -11.12
C GLN A 160 -26.49 3.06 -11.92
N PRO A 161 -26.74 4.37 -12.13
CA PRO A 161 -25.81 5.24 -12.84
C PRO A 161 -24.61 5.62 -11.96
N ASP A 162 -23.46 5.87 -12.57
CA ASP A 162 -22.22 6.32 -11.91
C ASP A 162 -21.79 5.39 -10.75
N SER A 163 -21.98 4.08 -10.95
CA SER A 163 -21.94 3.05 -9.90
C SER A 163 -20.56 2.40 -9.70
N ALA A 164 -19.52 2.86 -10.42
CA ALA A 164 -18.21 2.22 -10.39
C ALA A 164 -17.04 3.22 -10.39
N VAL A 165 -16.01 2.89 -9.61
CA VAL A 165 -14.67 3.47 -9.80
C VAL A 165 -13.99 2.73 -10.95
N ILE A 166 -13.50 3.48 -11.93
CA ILE A 166 -12.79 2.94 -13.09
C ILE A 166 -11.28 3.19 -12.99
N MET A 167 -10.49 2.20 -13.41
CA MET A 167 -9.04 2.26 -13.40
C MET A 167 -8.45 1.67 -14.69
N SER A 168 -7.33 2.23 -15.15
CA SER A 168 -6.61 1.73 -16.34
C SER A 168 -5.11 1.80 -16.11
N THR A 169 -4.36 0.78 -16.51
CA THR A 169 -2.89 0.75 -16.42
C THR A 169 -2.23 0.22 -17.69
N GLY A 170 -1.00 0.64 -18.00
CA GLY A 170 -0.23 0.17 -19.15
C GLY A 170 0.26 1.31 -20.04
N VAL A 171 0.18 1.15 -21.36
CA VAL A 171 0.81 2.08 -22.30
C VAL A 171 0.06 3.43 -22.37
N ILE A 172 0.81 4.52 -22.24
CA ILE A 172 0.36 5.92 -22.45
C ILE A 172 0.29 6.25 -23.95
N GLY A 173 -0.70 7.03 -24.36
CA GLY A 173 -0.90 7.46 -25.75
C GLY A 173 -1.60 6.43 -26.64
N GLN A 174 -2.27 5.43 -26.05
CA GLN A 174 -3.07 4.43 -26.76
C GLN A 174 -4.53 4.51 -26.30
N HIS A 175 -5.47 4.44 -27.26
CA HIS A 175 -6.89 4.37 -26.93
C HIS A 175 -7.26 2.98 -26.40
N LEU A 176 -8.25 2.92 -25.50
CA LEU A 176 -8.85 1.66 -25.07
C LEU A 176 -9.55 0.96 -26.25
N PRO A 177 -9.43 -0.37 -26.39
CA PRO A 177 -10.28 -1.15 -27.29
C PRO A 177 -11.67 -1.31 -26.65
N ILE A 178 -12.39 -0.20 -26.49
CA ILE A 178 -13.53 -0.07 -25.56
C ILE A 178 -14.62 -1.13 -25.76
N GLY A 179 -14.96 -1.49 -27.01
CA GLY A 179 -15.96 -2.54 -27.29
C GLY A 179 -15.59 -3.93 -26.74
N LYS A 180 -14.28 -4.23 -26.63
CA LYS A 180 -13.82 -5.44 -25.96
C LYS A 180 -13.96 -5.36 -24.44
N ILE A 181 -13.76 -4.18 -23.87
CA ILE A 181 -13.90 -3.95 -22.43
C ILE A 181 -15.38 -3.99 -22.03
N GLU A 182 -16.28 -3.37 -22.82
CA GLU A 182 -17.74 -3.43 -22.62
C GLU A 182 -18.24 -4.89 -22.63
N GLN A 183 -17.86 -5.67 -23.64
CA GLN A 183 -18.17 -7.11 -23.67
C GLN A 183 -17.49 -7.88 -22.52
N GLY A 184 -16.23 -7.56 -22.22
CA GLY A 184 -15.48 -8.18 -21.13
C GLY A 184 -16.10 -7.92 -19.75
N VAL A 185 -16.70 -6.76 -19.51
CA VAL A 185 -17.42 -6.47 -18.25
C VAL A 185 -18.66 -7.36 -18.12
N HIS A 186 -19.43 -7.50 -19.20
CA HIS A 186 -20.55 -8.44 -19.26
C HIS A 186 -20.12 -9.90 -19.01
N ASP A 187 -19.04 -10.35 -19.66
CA ASP A 187 -18.56 -11.73 -19.55
C ASP A 187 -17.92 -12.00 -18.18
N ALA A 188 -17.23 -11.00 -17.61
CA ALA A 188 -16.69 -11.05 -16.26
C ALA A 188 -17.79 -11.30 -15.23
N ALA A 189 -18.95 -10.65 -15.36
CA ALA A 189 -20.08 -10.80 -14.44
C ALA A 189 -20.53 -12.26 -14.25
N GLN A 190 -20.39 -13.10 -15.28
CA GLN A 190 -20.74 -14.53 -15.25
C GLN A 190 -19.72 -15.40 -14.46
N SER A 191 -18.60 -14.82 -14.02
CA SER A 191 -17.48 -15.51 -13.37
C SER A 191 -17.08 -14.93 -12.01
N LEU A 192 -17.91 -14.05 -11.45
CA LEU A 192 -17.77 -13.43 -10.14
C LEU A 192 -17.88 -14.46 -9.02
N GLY A 193 -16.90 -14.48 -8.12
CA GLY A 193 -16.88 -15.34 -6.93
C GLY A 193 -16.35 -14.63 -5.70
N SER A 194 -16.58 -15.21 -4.52
CA SER A 194 -16.10 -14.70 -3.23
C SER A 194 -14.94 -15.53 -2.65
N ASP A 195 -14.43 -16.52 -3.40
CA ASP A 195 -13.34 -17.40 -2.99
C ASP A 195 -11.95 -16.88 -3.42
N ASN A 196 -10.88 -17.55 -2.92
CA ASN A 196 -9.50 -17.15 -3.19
C ASN A 196 -9.10 -17.26 -4.67
N ASP A 197 -9.70 -18.16 -5.45
CA ASP A 197 -9.40 -18.25 -6.88
C ASP A 197 -9.97 -17.02 -7.60
N ALA A 198 -11.22 -16.68 -7.35
CA ALA A 198 -11.87 -15.51 -7.94
C ALA A 198 -11.13 -14.20 -7.64
N TRP A 199 -10.68 -14.00 -6.40
CA TRP A 199 -9.85 -12.86 -5.99
C TRP A 199 -8.42 -12.91 -6.58
N SER A 200 -7.82 -14.09 -6.69
CA SER A 200 -6.52 -14.26 -7.34
C SER A 200 -6.60 -13.98 -8.84
N ARG A 201 -7.67 -14.40 -9.53
CA ARG A 201 -7.94 -14.07 -10.94
C ARG A 201 -8.08 -12.56 -11.13
N ALA A 202 -8.74 -11.85 -10.21
CA ALA A 202 -8.81 -10.39 -10.23
C ALA A 202 -7.43 -9.73 -10.05
N ALA A 203 -6.62 -10.21 -9.11
CA ALA A 203 -5.28 -9.67 -8.85
C ALA A 203 -4.31 -9.90 -10.03
N GLU A 204 -4.41 -11.04 -10.71
CA GLU A 204 -3.69 -11.31 -11.95
C GLU A 204 -4.09 -10.37 -13.09
N ALA A 205 -5.36 -9.96 -13.16
CA ALA A 205 -5.84 -9.05 -14.19
C ALA A 205 -5.37 -7.59 -14.00
N PHE A 206 -4.93 -7.21 -12.78
CA PHE A 206 -4.29 -5.92 -12.50
C PHE A 206 -2.84 -5.83 -13.02
N MET A 207 -2.14 -6.97 -13.15
CA MET A 207 -0.69 -7.02 -13.40
C MET A 207 -0.27 -6.40 -14.75
N THR A 208 0.94 -5.82 -14.76
CA THR A 208 1.60 -5.25 -15.94
C THR A 208 3.02 -5.79 -16.10
N THR A 209 4.03 -5.09 -15.59
CA THR A 209 5.42 -5.56 -15.41
C THR A 209 5.62 -6.32 -14.09
N ASP A 210 4.62 -6.27 -13.22
CA ASP A 210 4.50 -7.05 -11.99
C ASP A 210 4.88 -8.53 -12.22
N THR A 211 5.77 -9.09 -11.40
CA THR A 211 6.17 -10.50 -11.48
C THR A 211 5.24 -11.41 -10.68
N PHE A 212 4.50 -10.86 -9.70
CA PHE A 212 3.47 -11.60 -8.94
C PHE A 212 2.21 -10.75 -8.63
N PRO A 213 1.04 -11.39 -8.47
CA PRO A 213 -0.21 -10.71 -8.10
C PRO A 213 -0.18 -10.24 -6.64
N LYS A 214 -0.49 -8.96 -6.41
CA LYS A 214 -0.41 -8.34 -5.07
C LYS A 214 -1.80 -8.24 -4.45
N LEU A 215 -2.18 -9.31 -3.77
CA LEU A 215 -3.48 -9.49 -3.09
C LEU A 215 -3.25 -9.66 -1.59
N ARG A 216 -4.02 -8.96 -0.77
CA ARG A 216 -4.09 -9.18 0.69
C ARG A 216 -5.54 -9.29 1.14
N SER A 217 -5.74 -10.02 2.24
CA SER A 217 -7.02 -10.10 2.95
C SER A 217 -6.78 -10.34 4.43
N ALA A 218 -7.53 -9.67 5.30
CA ALA A 218 -7.40 -9.79 6.74
C ALA A 218 -8.75 -9.58 7.45
N THR A 219 -8.84 -10.06 8.68
CA THR A 219 -9.99 -9.87 9.58
C THR A 219 -9.54 -9.03 10.77
N PHE A 220 -10.38 -8.09 11.16
CA PHE A 220 -10.15 -7.12 12.23
C PHE A 220 -11.36 -7.11 13.18
N THR A 221 -11.15 -6.78 14.45
CA THR A 221 -12.21 -6.64 15.44
C THR A 221 -12.08 -5.28 16.12
N LEU A 222 -13.14 -4.49 16.07
CA LEU A 222 -13.23 -3.19 16.73
C LEU A 222 -13.36 -3.35 18.25
N PRO A 223 -12.97 -2.36 19.06
CA PRO A 223 -13.24 -2.30 20.51
C PRO A 223 -14.70 -2.58 20.89
N SER A 224 -15.67 -2.15 20.07
CA SER A 224 -17.10 -2.50 20.22
C SER A 224 -17.45 -3.99 20.07
N GLY A 225 -16.51 -4.83 19.62
CA GLY A 225 -16.69 -6.26 19.33
C GLY A 225 -17.10 -6.56 17.88
N THR A 226 -17.43 -5.53 17.09
CA THR A 226 -17.76 -5.71 15.66
C THR A 226 -16.55 -6.26 14.91
N THR A 227 -16.72 -7.43 14.27
CA THR A 227 -15.66 -8.07 13.48
C THR A 227 -15.94 -7.86 11.99
N PHE A 228 -14.97 -7.28 11.29
CA PHE A 228 -15.03 -6.95 9.87
C PHE A 228 -13.78 -7.45 9.15
N ARG A 229 -13.76 -7.34 7.83
CA ARG A 229 -12.72 -7.84 6.95
C ARG A 229 -12.26 -6.73 6.02
N MET A 230 -11.02 -6.80 5.58
CA MET A 230 -10.52 -6.05 4.43
C MET A 230 -9.97 -7.03 3.40
N ALA A 231 -10.18 -6.74 2.12
CA ALA A 231 -9.41 -7.34 1.03
C ALA A 231 -8.95 -6.23 0.09
N GLY A 232 -7.75 -6.34 -0.46
CA GLY A 232 -7.20 -5.32 -1.34
C GLY A 232 -6.29 -5.89 -2.40
N ILE A 233 -6.35 -5.27 -3.57
CA ILE A 233 -5.52 -5.59 -4.73
C ILE A 233 -4.74 -4.33 -5.07
N THR A 234 -3.48 -4.51 -5.43
CA THR A 234 -2.63 -3.45 -5.95
C THR A 234 -1.78 -3.93 -7.12
N LYS A 235 -1.23 -3.00 -7.88
CA LYS A 235 -0.16 -3.23 -8.85
C LYS A 235 0.88 -2.13 -8.78
N GLY A 236 2.09 -2.46 -9.20
CA GLY A 236 3.23 -1.55 -9.20
C GLY A 236 4.53 -2.34 -9.24
N ALA A 237 5.48 -1.87 -10.05
CA ALA A 237 6.82 -2.45 -10.20
C ALA A 237 7.78 -1.37 -10.73
N GLY A 238 7.37 -0.60 -11.74
CA GLY A 238 8.00 0.66 -12.16
C GLY A 238 7.00 1.82 -12.25
N MET A 239 7.53 3.03 -12.41
CA MET A 239 6.87 4.34 -12.28
C MET A 239 6.24 4.55 -10.89
N ILE A 240 7.08 4.41 -9.86
CA ILE A 240 6.69 4.46 -8.44
C ILE A 240 7.48 5.55 -7.68
N HIS A 241 7.02 6.80 -7.73
CA HIS A 241 7.14 7.77 -6.63
C HIS A 241 5.84 8.59 -6.35
N PRO A 242 5.13 8.34 -5.24
CA PRO A 242 3.81 8.92 -4.94
C PRO A 242 3.79 10.33 -4.37
N ASN A 243 2.90 11.13 -4.96
CA ASN A 243 2.34 12.30 -4.33
C ASN A 243 0.81 12.33 -4.54
N MET A 244 0.08 11.79 -3.56
CA MET A 244 -1.37 11.53 -3.50
C MET A 244 -1.91 10.29 -4.25
N ALA A 245 -1.06 9.54 -4.98
CA ALA A 245 -1.11 8.08 -5.27
C ALA A 245 0.04 7.71 -6.24
N THR A 246 0.39 6.41 -6.45
CA THR A 246 1.46 6.01 -7.42
C THR A 246 1.55 4.59 -8.05
N LEU A 247 0.48 3.93 -8.44
CA LEU A 247 -0.39 3.38 -7.43
C LEU A 247 -1.77 3.12 -7.99
N LEU A 248 -2.00 1.99 -8.64
CA LEU A 248 -3.34 1.52 -8.93
C LEU A 248 -3.68 0.36 -8.01
N GLY A 249 -4.69 0.57 -7.19
CA GLY A 249 -5.17 -0.41 -6.25
C GLY A 249 -6.45 0.03 -5.57
N PHE A 250 -7.07 -0.91 -4.86
CA PHE A 250 -8.23 -0.63 -4.04
C PHE A 250 -8.23 -1.54 -2.81
N ILE A 251 -9.01 -1.13 -1.81
CA ILE A 251 -9.36 -1.93 -0.65
C ILE A 251 -10.89 -1.98 -0.59
N VAL A 252 -11.45 -3.16 -0.35
CA VAL A 252 -12.86 -3.36 0.00
C VAL A 252 -12.98 -3.76 1.45
N THR A 253 -14.06 -3.37 2.11
CA THR A 253 -14.35 -3.77 3.48
C THR A 253 -15.85 -3.93 3.72
N ASP A 254 -16.22 -4.88 4.57
CA ASP A 254 -17.59 -5.05 5.05
C ASP A 254 -17.89 -4.18 6.29
N ALA A 255 -16.92 -3.41 6.79
CA ALA A 255 -17.16 -2.41 7.83
C ALA A 255 -18.22 -1.37 7.41
N ARG A 256 -19.03 -0.92 8.38
CA ARG A 256 -19.95 0.22 8.23
C ARG A 256 -19.29 1.45 8.82
N ILE A 257 -19.08 2.48 8.00
CA ILE A 257 -18.39 3.71 8.36
C ILE A 257 -18.98 4.90 7.59
N ALA A 258 -19.11 6.05 8.26
CA ALA A 258 -19.60 7.28 7.64
C ALA A 258 -18.62 7.84 6.59
N ALA A 259 -19.14 8.39 5.49
CA ALA A 259 -18.33 8.85 4.35
C ALA A 259 -17.22 9.88 4.71
N PRO A 260 -17.46 10.90 5.56
CA PRO A 260 -16.41 11.84 5.96
C PRO A 260 -15.26 11.15 6.71
N LEU A 261 -15.59 10.15 7.54
CA LEU A 261 -14.62 9.38 8.31
C LEU A 261 -13.82 8.44 7.41
N LEU A 262 -14.45 7.77 6.44
CA LEU A 262 -13.73 6.94 5.48
C LEU A 262 -12.73 7.76 4.64
N GLY A 263 -13.12 8.95 4.19
CA GLY A 263 -12.23 9.86 3.45
C GLY A 263 -11.01 10.28 4.27
N LYS A 264 -11.21 10.64 5.55
CA LYS A 264 -10.13 10.98 6.48
C LYS A 264 -9.22 9.78 6.76
N ALA A 265 -9.78 8.61 7.02
CA ALA A 265 -9.04 7.37 7.27
C ALA A 265 -8.20 6.96 6.07
N LEU A 266 -8.76 6.99 4.85
CA LEU A 266 -8.04 6.70 3.62
C LEU A 266 -6.86 7.66 3.43
N LYS A 267 -7.06 8.97 3.57
CA LYS A 267 -5.96 9.93 3.43
C LYS A 267 -4.84 9.65 4.43
N HIS A 268 -5.18 9.45 5.71
CA HIS A 268 -4.23 9.15 6.77
C HIS A 268 -3.45 7.84 6.51
N ALA A 269 -4.15 6.79 6.05
CA ALA A 269 -3.57 5.51 5.68
C ALA A 269 -2.62 5.64 4.49
N VAL A 270 -3.05 6.25 3.39
CA VAL A 270 -2.22 6.47 2.19
C VAL A 270 -0.97 7.28 2.52
N ASP A 271 -1.07 8.34 3.33
CA ASP A 271 0.08 9.16 3.72
C ASP A 271 1.18 8.41 4.48
N ARG A 272 0.84 7.25 5.07
CA ARG A 272 1.72 6.34 5.83
C ARG A 272 1.95 4.97 5.17
N SER A 273 1.45 4.76 3.96
CA SER A 273 1.55 3.50 3.22
C SER A 273 1.96 3.72 1.77
N PHE A 274 0.99 3.96 0.88
CA PHE A 274 1.23 4.15 -0.54
C PHE A 274 2.01 5.43 -0.80
N ASN A 275 1.72 6.58 -0.17
CA ASN A 275 2.58 7.78 -0.23
C ASN A 275 3.89 7.65 0.59
N ALA A 276 4.31 6.43 0.95
CA ALA A 276 5.53 6.14 1.69
C ALA A 276 6.34 5.01 1.00
N ILE A 277 6.21 4.84 -0.32
CA ILE A 277 7.06 3.93 -1.10
C ILE A 277 7.76 4.64 -2.26
N SER A 278 8.88 4.11 -2.74
CA SER A 278 9.50 4.56 -4.00
C SER A 278 10.30 3.44 -4.67
N VAL A 279 10.18 3.26 -5.98
CA VAL A 279 11.10 2.43 -6.78
C VAL A 279 12.11 3.31 -7.51
N ASP A 280 11.66 4.29 -8.28
CA ASP A 280 12.47 4.99 -9.29
C ASP A 280 12.51 6.51 -9.14
N GLY A 281 11.46 7.13 -8.58
CA GLY A 281 11.34 8.59 -8.49
C GLY A 281 10.23 9.17 -9.36
N ASP A 282 9.56 8.36 -10.18
CA ASP A 282 8.58 8.83 -11.17
C ASP A 282 7.12 8.67 -10.71
N MET A 283 6.37 9.78 -10.70
CA MET A 283 4.93 9.78 -10.39
C MET A 283 4.08 9.52 -11.64
N SER A 284 3.23 8.49 -11.61
CA SER A 284 2.43 8.08 -12.76
C SER A 284 1.26 9.01 -13.08
N THR A 285 0.73 8.88 -14.31
CA THR A 285 -0.42 9.64 -14.83
C THR A 285 -1.78 9.08 -14.37
N ASN A 286 -1.79 7.90 -13.76
CA ASN A 286 -2.99 7.08 -13.62
C ASN A 286 -3.42 6.80 -12.17
N ASP A 287 -2.63 7.26 -11.21
CA ASP A 287 -2.68 6.65 -9.88
C ASP A 287 -3.97 6.94 -9.15
N THR A 288 -4.50 5.89 -8.53
CA THR A 288 -5.78 5.84 -7.85
C THR A 288 -5.72 4.79 -6.76
N ILE A 289 -5.97 5.20 -5.52
CA ILE A 289 -6.25 4.28 -4.41
C ILE A 289 -7.66 4.55 -3.91
N ALA A 290 -8.53 3.55 -3.98
CA ALA A 290 -9.91 3.63 -3.51
C ALA A 290 -10.15 2.71 -2.30
N VAL A 291 -11.05 3.10 -1.40
CA VAL A 291 -11.63 2.23 -0.38
C VAL A 291 -13.14 2.20 -0.53
N LEU A 292 -13.72 1.01 -0.63
CA LEU A 292 -15.17 0.79 -0.72
C LEU A 292 -15.66 0.03 0.52
N ALA A 293 -16.61 0.59 1.27
CA ALA A 293 -17.16 0.04 2.50
C ALA A 293 -18.66 -0.21 2.36
N ASN A 294 -19.11 -1.48 2.40
CA ASN A 294 -20.51 -1.85 2.12
C ASN A 294 -21.38 -2.11 3.38
N GLY A 295 -20.79 -2.05 4.58
CA GLY A 295 -21.49 -2.23 5.85
C GLY A 295 -22.04 -3.63 6.15
N ALA A 296 -21.66 -4.67 5.41
CA ALA A 296 -22.18 -6.04 5.60
C ALA A 296 -21.64 -6.78 6.86
N ALA A 297 -20.73 -6.19 7.63
CA ALA A 297 -20.22 -6.72 8.90
C ALA A 297 -21.16 -6.47 10.10
N VAL A 298 -22.18 -5.63 9.93
CA VAL A 298 -23.21 -5.37 10.94
C VAL A 298 -24.61 -5.59 10.35
N GLU A 299 -25.57 -5.90 11.23
CA GLU A 299 -26.98 -5.92 10.86
C GLU A 299 -27.48 -4.53 10.44
N SER A 300 -28.62 -4.47 9.73
CA SER A 300 -29.13 -3.25 9.08
C SER A 300 -29.25 -2.02 10.00
N ASP A 301 -29.46 -2.26 11.28
CA ASP A 301 -29.84 -1.25 12.27
C ASP A 301 -28.65 -0.82 13.16
N GLY A 302 -27.48 -1.45 13.03
CA GLY A 302 -26.26 -1.06 13.76
C GLY A 302 -25.65 0.22 13.17
N GLU A 303 -25.39 1.24 13.99
CA GLU A 303 -24.94 2.56 13.51
C GLU A 303 -23.61 2.52 12.73
N GLY A 304 -22.67 1.66 13.16
CA GLY A 304 -21.32 1.58 12.62
C GLY A 304 -20.42 2.72 13.13
N ILE A 305 -19.31 2.96 12.42
CA ILE A 305 -18.33 3.99 12.78
C ILE A 305 -18.85 5.36 12.31
N VAL A 306 -19.38 6.15 13.24
CA VAL A 306 -19.99 7.47 12.98
C VAL A 306 -19.34 8.63 13.74
N ASP A 307 -18.50 8.35 14.74
CA ASP A 307 -17.79 9.34 15.55
C ASP A 307 -16.27 9.24 15.34
N GLU A 308 -15.63 10.39 15.08
CA GLU A 308 -14.19 10.54 14.83
C GLU A 308 -13.35 10.38 16.11
N GLU A 309 -13.92 10.69 17.27
CA GLU A 309 -13.23 10.58 18.56
C GLU A 309 -13.40 9.19 19.20
N SER A 310 -14.08 8.26 18.52
CA SER A 310 -14.32 6.90 19.01
C SER A 310 -13.08 5.99 18.90
N GLU A 311 -12.92 5.09 19.87
CA GLU A 311 -11.88 4.05 19.82
C GLU A 311 -12.04 3.13 18.60
N ASP A 312 -13.29 2.90 18.15
CA ASP A 312 -13.62 2.18 16.93
C ASP A 312 -13.07 2.87 15.67
N TYR A 313 -13.21 4.20 15.55
CA TYR A 313 -12.64 4.93 14.41
C TYR A 313 -11.10 4.90 14.44
N ALA A 314 -10.49 5.11 15.62
CA ALA A 314 -9.03 5.01 15.76
C ALA A 314 -8.53 3.61 15.36
N SER A 315 -9.18 2.55 15.85
CA SER A 315 -8.85 1.16 15.51
C SER A 315 -9.02 0.85 14.02
N PHE A 316 -10.11 1.31 13.40
CA PHE A 316 -10.33 1.15 11.96
C PHE A 316 -9.27 1.90 11.12
N ARG A 317 -8.97 3.16 11.47
CA ARG A 317 -7.96 3.99 10.80
C ARG A 317 -6.60 3.32 10.86
N ASP A 318 -6.20 2.85 12.03
CA ASP A 318 -4.87 2.28 12.25
C ASP A 318 -4.75 0.89 11.60
N GLY A 319 -5.81 0.07 11.64
CA GLY A 319 -5.90 -1.16 10.86
C GLY A 319 -5.85 -0.92 9.34
N LEU A 320 -6.44 0.18 8.85
CA LEU A 320 -6.34 0.58 7.45
C LEU A 320 -4.91 1.03 7.07
N VAL A 321 -4.21 1.72 7.98
CA VAL A 321 -2.77 2.07 7.80
C VAL A 321 -1.94 0.80 7.64
N GLU A 322 -2.08 -0.16 8.56
CA GLU A 322 -1.34 -1.43 8.51
C GLU A 322 -1.65 -2.21 7.23
N PHE A 323 -2.93 -2.38 6.89
CA PHE A 323 -3.35 -3.14 5.71
C PHE A 323 -2.89 -2.50 4.39
N ALA A 324 -2.96 -1.16 4.30
CA ALA A 324 -2.45 -0.42 3.15
C ALA A 324 -0.92 -0.47 3.08
N ALA A 325 -0.20 -0.42 4.22
CA ALA A 325 1.25 -0.54 4.27
C ALA A 325 1.73 -1.93 3.83
N ASP A 326 1.02 -3.00 4.22
CA ASP A 326 1.29 -4.35 3.74
C ASP A 326 1.17 -4.44 2.21
N LEU A 327 0.12 -3.85 1.62
CA LEU A 327 -0.04 -3.78 0.16
C LEU A 327 1.05 -2.92 -0.50
N ALA A 328 1.39 -1.78 0.08
CA ALA A 328 2.40 -0.86 -0.45
C ALA A 328 3.78 -1.51 -0.52
N GLN A 329 4.16 -2.26 0.51
CA GLN A 329 5.43 -2.98 0.54
C GLN A 329 5.54 -4.04 -0.57
N LEU A 330 4.43 -4.66 -1.00
CA LEU A 330 4.45 -5.60 -2.13
C LEU A 330 4.84 -4.95 -3.45
N VAL A 331 4.53 -3.66 -3.63
CA VAL A 331 4.97 -2.89 -4.81
C VAL A 331 6.49 -2.73 -4.81
N VAL A 332 7.08 -2.38 -3.67
CA VAL A 332 8.55 -2.24 -3.54
C VAL A 332 9.27 -3.57 -3.69
N ARG A 333 8.74 -4.64 -3.09
CA ARG A 333 9.28 -6.02 -3.18
C ARG A 333 9.16 -6.63 -4.58
N ASP A 334 8.38 -6.01 -5.44
CA ASP A 334 8.28 -6.35 -6.86
C ASP A 334 8.80 -5.25 -7.78
N GLY A 335 9.61 -4.33 -7.23
CA GLY A 335 10.28 -3.29 -8.01
C GLY A 335 11.05 -3.87 -9.19
N GLU A 336 11.01 -3.18 -10.33
CA GLU A 336 11.67 -3.65 -11.55
C GLU A 336 13.18 -3.80 -11.33
N GLY A 337 13.68 -5.04 -11.48
CA GLY A 337 15.06 -5.39 -11.19
C GLY A 337 15.49 -5.32 -9.72
N ALA A 338 14.59 -5.08 -8.77
CA ALA A 338 14.92 -4.97 -7.35
C ALA A 338 15.52 -6.27 -6.78
N THR A 339 16.62 -6.14 -6.04
CA THR A 339 17.27 -7.23 -5.27
C THR A 339 17.25 -7.00 -3.76
N LYS A 340 16.83 -5.80 -3.32
CA LYS A 340 16.69 -5.38 -1.92
C LYS A 340 15.31 -4.78 -1.64
N PHE A 341 14.88 -4.91 -0.39
CA PHE A 341 13.80 -4.14 0.21
C PHE A 341 14.34 -3.39 1.43
N VAL A 342 14.24 -2.06 1.40
CA VAL A 342 14.88 -1.18 2.38
C VAL A 342 13.83 -0.29 3.04
N THR A 343 13.78 -0.33 4.36
CA THR A 343 13.00 0.64 5.15
C THR A 343 13.90 1.81 5.53
N VAL A 344 13.66 2.99 4.98
CA VAL A 344 14.26 4.23 5.47
C VAL A 344 13.39 4.74 6.62
N ASN A 345 13.94 4.81 7.83
CA ASN A 345 13.23 5.16 9.06
C ASN A 345 13.87 6.41 9.68
N VAL A 346 13.24 7.57 9.46
CA VAL A 346 13.71 8.86 9.97
C VAL A 346 12.96 9.19 11.26
N GLN A 347 13.71 9.48 12.32
CA GLN A 347 13.22 9.73 13.67
C GLN A 347 13.70 11.09 14.19
N GLY A 348 12.97 11.62 15.17
CA GLY A 348 13.30 12.87 15.86
C GLY A 348 13.23 14.12 15.00
N ALA A 349 12.31 14.21 14.04
CA ALA A 349 12.02 15.47 13.35
C ALA A 349 11.09 16.38 14.19
N ASN A 350 10.96 17.65 13.81
CA ASN A 350 9.97 18.54 14.45
C ASN A 350 8.55 18.25 13.92
N THR A 351 8.44 17.83 12.65
CA THR A 351 7.17 17.48 12.00
C THR A 351 7.27 16.16 11.23
N PHE A 352 6.12 15.51 11.01
CA PHE A 352 6.03 14.34 10.15
C PHE A 352 6.49 14.65 8.72
N GLU A 353 6.18 15.84 8.21
CA GLU A 353 6.55 16.32 6.88
C GLU A 353 8.07 16.44 6.72
N GLU A 354 8.79 16.96 7.72
CA GLU A 354 10.26 17.00 7.73
C GLU A 354 10.86 15.59 7.69
N ALA A 355 10.41 14.68 8.58
CA ALA A 355 10.88 13.31 8.60
C ALA A 355 10.63 12.61 7.25
N LYS A 356 9.45 12.81 6.68
CA LYS A 356 9.03 12.22 5.39
C LYS A 356 9.84 12.78 4.23
N GLN A 357 10.14 14.08 4.23
CA GLN A 357 10.98 14.71 3.22
C GLN A 357 12.40 14.14 3.23
N VAL A 358 13.02 13.96 4.41
CA VAL A 358 14.33 13.31 4.54
C VAL A 358 14.26 11.84 4.10
N ALA A 359 13.25 11.09 4.53
CA ALA A 359 13.09 9.68 4.18
C ALA A 359 12.93 9.49 2.66
N SER A 360 12.12 10.35 2.02
CA SER A 360 11.91 10.39 0.58
C SER A 360 13.19 10.73 -0.19
N THR A 361 13.97 11.70 0.29
CA THR A 361 15.24 12.10 -0.32
C THR A 361 16.27 10.97 -0.31
N ILE A 362 16.39 10.24 0.80
CA ILE A 362 17.25 9.05 0.89
C ILE A 362 16.73 7.94 -0.03
N ALA A 363 15.42 7.69 -0.01
CA ALA A 363 14.77 6.61 -0.77
C ALA A 363 14.85 6.80 -2.30
N THR A 364 15.00 8.04 -2.78
CA THR A 364 15.14 8.37 -4.21
C THR A 364 16.58 8.58 -4.66
N SER A 365 17.54 8.66 -3.73
CA SER A 365 18.95 8.90 -4.06
C SER A 365 19.55 7.73 -4.85
N SER A 366 19.83 7.94 -6.14
CA SER A 366 20.44 6.91 -7.01
C SER A 366 21.79 6.43 -6.47
N LEU A 367 22.53 7.29 -5.74
CA LEU A 367 23.78 6.91 -5.08
C LEU A 367 23.54 5.97 -3.90
N VAL A 368 22.52 6.21 -3.06
CA VAL A 368 22.15 5.29 -1.97
C VAL A 368 21.65 3.95 -2.57
N LYS A 369 20.75 4.01 -3.56
CA LYS A 369 20.19 2.82 -4.21
C LYS A 369 21.23 1.95 -4.91
N THR A 370 22.27 2.54 -5.53
CA THR A 370 23.38 1.78 -6.13
C THR A 370 24.37 1.24 -5.09
N ALA A 371 24.58 1.92 -3.97
CA ALA A 371 25.37 1.38 -2.86
C ALA A 371 24.69 0.14 -2.24
N LEU A 372 23.36 0.19 -2.08
CA LEU A 372 22.55 -0.95 -1.63
C LEU A 372 22.63 -2.15 -2.58
N TYR A 373 22.60 -1.92 -3.90
CA TYR A 373 22.80 -2.99 -4.90
C TYR A 373 24.21 -3.57 -4.82
N GLY A 374 25.23 -2.71 -4.73
CA GLY A 374 26.64 -3.09 -4.61
C GLY A 374 27.04 -3.67 -3.25
N GLN A 375 26.13 -3.69 -2.27
CA GLN A 375 26.37 -4.11 -0.89
C GLN A 375 27.50 -3.30 -0.21
N ASP A 376 27.63 -2.02 -0.61
CA ASP A 376 28.61 -1.04 -0.15
C ASP A 376 28.06 -0.26 1.07
N ALA A 377 28.82 -0.21 2.17
CA ALA A 377 28.43 0.38 3.45
C ALA A 377 28.50 1.92 3.46
N ASN A 378 28.06 2.54 2.36
CA ASN A 378 28.35 3.92 2.02
C ASN A 378 27.43 4.93 2.73
N TRP A 379 27.52 4.99 4.06
CA TRP A 379 26.77 5.92 4.91
C TRP A 379 27.02 7.40 4.55
N GLY A 380 28.18 7.72 3.94
CA GLY A 380 28.45 9.04 3.37
C GLY A 380 27.44 9.46 2.28
N ARG A 381 26.97 8.52 1.44
CA ARG A 381 25.89 8.79 0.47
C ARG A 381 24.53 9.02 1.13
N ILE A 382 24.28 8.37 2.27
CA ILE A 382 23.06 8.57 3.07
C ILE A 382 23.09 9.98 3.68
N LEU A 383 24.20 10.39 4.28
CA LEU A 383 24.37 11.74 4.83
C LEU A 383 24.33 12.83 3.77
N CYS A 384 24.87 12.58 2.57
CA CYS A 384 24.71 13.46 1.43
C CYS A 384 23.21 13.71 1.14
N ALA A 385 22.41 12.65 1.06
CA ALA A 385 20.96 12.74 0.86
C ALA A 385 20.21 13.43 2.02
N VAL A 386 20.60 13.20 3.28
CA VAL A 386 20.08 13.96 4.43
C VAL A 386 20.37 15.45 4.24
N GLY A 387 21.60 15.80 3.87
CA GLY A 387 22.06 17.19 3.71
C GLY A 387 21.40 17.97 2.57
N TYR A 388 21.05 17.31 1.45
CA TYR A 388 20.34 17.97 0.33
C TYR A 388 18.81 17.85 0.38
N SER A 389 18.23 17.28 1.45
CA SER A 389 16.77 17.03 1.57
C SER A 389 15.87 18.25 1.50
N GLY A 390 16.41 19.47 1.66
CA GLY A 390 15.65 20.72 1.70
C GLY A 390 15.06 21.05 3.07
N VAL A 391 15.25 20.21 4.08
CA VAL A 391 14.84 20.49 5.46
C VAL A 391 15.89 21.37 6.13
N SER A 392 15.55 22.65 6.33
CA SER A 392 16.48 23.67 6.87
C SER A 392 16.78 23.56 8.36
N SER A 393 16.04 22.73 9.10
CA SER A 393 16.21 22.51 10.55
C SER A 393 17.24 21.45 10.91
N ILE A 394 17.81 20.75 9.91
CA ILE A 394 18.84 19.72 10.12
C ILE A 394 20.13 20.32 10.68
N ASP A 395 20.58 19.80 11.80
CA ASP A 395 21.89 20.06 12.40
C ASP A 395 22.80 18.82 12.21
N PRO A 396 23.82 18.88 11.34
CA PRO A 396 24.72 17.76 11.10
C PRO A 396 25.42 17.24 12.37
N SER A 397 25.63 18.07 13.40
CA SER A 397 26.25 17.67 14.67
C SER A 397 25.34 16.83 15.57
N ARG A 398 24.08 16.63 15.18
CA ARG A 398 23.08 15.87 15.95
C ARG A 398 22.64 14.60 15.23
N VAL A 399 22.77 14.56 13.90
CA VAL A 399 22.38 13.41 13.07
C VAL A 399 23.14 12.15 13.49
N SER A 400 22.41 11.04 13.60
CA SER A 400 22.99 9.70 13.73
C SER A 400 22.42 8.77 12.64
N VAL A 401 23.22 7.84 12.14
CA VAL A 401 22.84 6.88 11.09
C VAL A 401 23.27 5.48 11.49
N SER A 402 22.39 4.50 11.30
CA SER A 402 22.65 3.09 11.59
C SER A 402 22.02 2.16 10.56
N PHE A 403 22.66 1.01 10.31
CA PHE A 403 21.99 -0.13 9.67
C PHE A 403 21.36 -1.03 10.73
N VAL A 404 20.10 -1.39 10.50
CA VAL A 404 19.28 -2.23 11.38
C VAL A 404 18.94 -3.51 10.60
N PRO A 405 19.47 -4.67 11.02
CA PRO A 405 19.19 -5.95 10.35
C PRO A 405 17.79 -6.46 10.71
N THR A 406 17.18 -7.23 9.80
CA THR A 406 15.81 -7.77 10.01
C THR A 406 15.76 -9.15 10.66
N ASP A 407 16.90 -9.78 10.91
CA ASP A 407 17.01 -11.09 11.60
C ASP A 407 17.03 -10.97 13.14
N GLY A 408 16.98 -9.75 13.68
CA GLY A 408 17.03 -9.46 15.11
C GLY A 408 18.44 -9.41 15.71
N SER A 409 19.49 -9.51 14.89
CA SER A 409 20.88 -9.31 15.32
C SER A 409 21.18 -7.83 15.62
N ALA A 410 22.38 -7.54 16.14
CA ALA A 410 22.71 -6.20 16.62
C ALA A 410 22.69 -5.13 15.51
N ILE A 411 22.12 -3.97 15.85
CA ILE A 411 22.18 -2.72 15.07
C ILE A 411 23.65 -2.31 14.92
N LEU A 412 24.02 -1.84 13.72
CA LEU A 412 25.35 -1.29 13.42
C LEU A 412 25.27 0.24 13.31
N PRO A 413 25.77 1.00 14.31
CA PRO A 413 26.00 2.44 14.18
C PRO A 413 27.04 2.75 13.11
N LEU A 414 26.83 3.82 12.34
CA LEU A 414 27.71 4.28 11.27
C LEU A 414 28.17 5.73 11.51
N LEU A 415 27.24 6.55 11.99
CA LEU A 415 27.47 7.91 12.47
C LEU A 415 26.69 8.10 13.77
N VAL A 416 27.29 8.72 14.78
CA VAL A 416 26.63 9.08 16.04
C VAL A 416 26.86 10.56 16.34
N ARG A 417 25.78 11.35 16.34
CA ARG A 417 25.79 12.80 16.60
C ARG A 417 26.87 13.54 15.79
N GLY A 418 26.83 13.40 14.47
CA GLY A 418 27.77 14.07 13.56
C GLY A 418 29.17 13.47 13.49
N GLU A 419 29.53 12.51 14.36
CA GLU A 419 30.85 11.89 14.39
C GLU A 419 30.82 10.48 13.76
N PRO A 420 31.80 10.11 12.91
CA PRO A 420 31.86 8.79 12.28
C PRO A 420 32.31 7.72 13.27
N GLU A 421 31.63 6.58 13.25
CA GLU A 421 32.01 5.41 14.05
C GLU A 421 33.13 4.63 13.37
N ASN A 422 33.87 3.82 14.14
CA ASN A 422 34.82 2.85 13.57
C ASN A 422 34.05 1.62 13.09
N VAL A 423 33.45 1.73 11.90
CA VAL A 423 32.53 0.74 11.33
C VAL A 423 33.20 -0.63 11.16
N ASP A 424 32.55 -1.66 11.68
CA ASP A 424 32.89 -3.06 11.36
C ASP A 424 32.40 -3.38 9.95
N GLU A 425 33.31 -3.30 8.97
CA GLU A 425 33.04 -3.57 7.56
C GLU A 425 32.59 -5.02 7.28
N ALA A 426 33.09 -6.00 8.06
CA ALA A 426 32.66 -7.38 7.90
C ALA A 426 31.18 -7.50 8.26
N ARG A 427 30.81 -6.93 9.42
CA ARG A 427 29.44 -6.83 9.91
C ARG A 427 28.54 -6.00 9.00
N ALA A 428 29.03 -4.89 8.45
CA ALA A 428 28.30 -4.10 7.47
C ALA A 428 27.95 -4.94 6.23
N SER A 429 28.90 -5.72 5.70
CA SER A 429 28.64 -6.61 4.56
C SER A 429 27.67 -7.74 4.89
N GLU A 430 27.61 -8.24 6.13
CA GLU A 430 26.60 -9.23 6.55
C GLU A 430 25.19 -8.64 6.45
N ILE A 431 24.98 -7.45 7.01
CA ILE A 431 23.68 -6.77 6.97
C ILE A 431 23.31 -6.43 5.53
N LEU A 432 24.25 -5.91 4.74
CA LEU A 432 24.02 -5.54 3.34
C LEU A 432 23.86 -6.75 2.39
N LYS A 433 24.20 -7.97 2.82
CA LYS A 433 23.86 -9.21 2.09
C LYS A 433 22.39 -9.60 2.28
N MET A 434 21.76 -9.24 3.40
CA MET A 434 20.33 -9.46 3.61
C MET A 434 19.53 -8.76 2.50
N GLU A 435 18.48 -9.42 1.98
CA GLU A 435 17.56 -8.79 1.03
C GLU A 435 16.76 -7.67 1.72
N ASP A 436 16.45 -7.82 3.01
CA ASP A 436 15.80 -6.78 3.80
C ASP A 436 16.78 -6.11 4.77
N LEU A 437 16.69 -4.78 4.88
CA LEU A 437 17.34 -4.00 5.94
C LEU A 437 16.58 -2.70 6.25
N GLU A 438 16.81 -2.13 7.43
CA GLU A 438 16.40 -0.76 7.75
C GLU A 438 17.63 0.17 7.79
N ILE A 439 17.51 1.33 7.12
CA ILE A 439 18.38 2.49 7.32
C ILE A 439 17.68 3.37 8.36
N ARG A 440 18.25 3.48 9.56
CA ARG A 440 17.74 4.39 10.59
C ARG A 440 18.52 5.69 10.56
N VAL A 441 17.80 6.81 10.55
CA VAL A 441 18.35 8.15 10.71
C VAL A 441 17.67 8.82 11.89
N GLU A 442 18.44 9.31 12.85
CA GLU A 442 17.97 10.08 14.00
C GLU A 442 18.42 11.52 13.83
N LEU A 443 17.47 12.47 13.79
CA LEU A 443 17.74 13.90 13.63
C LEU A 443 17.84 14.64 14.99
N ALA A 444 17.26 14.06 16.05
CA ALA A 444 17.20 14.57 17.42
C ALA A 444 16.56 15.97 17.61
N LEU A 445 15.85 16.49 16.61
CA LEU A 445 15.22 17.82 16.64
C LEU A 445 13.91 17.83 17.47
N GLY A 446 13.08 16.80 17.34
CA GLY A 446 11.78 16.67 17.99
C GLY A 446 11.39 15.21 18.27
N SER A 447 10.10 14.88 18.12
CA SER A 447 9.54 13.54 18.41
C SER A 447 8.88 12.86 17.21
N GLU A 448 8.76 13.55 16.07
CA GLU A 448 8.08 13.02 14.89
C GLU A 448 8.97 12.05 14.11
N SER A 449 8.33 11.09 13.43
CA SER A 449 9.02 10.09 12.63
C SER A 449 8.23 9.73 11.38
N ALA A 450 8.95 9.32 10.33
CA ALA A 450 8.37 8.84 9.10
C ALA A 450 9.19 7.65 8.57
N ARG A 451 8.48 6.73 7.93
CA ARG A 451 9.08 5.62 7.20
C ARG A 451 8.85 5.79 5.71
N MET A 452 9.80 5.30 4.92
CA MET A 452 9.65 5.15 3.48
C MET A 452 10.27 3.83 3.05
N TRP A 453 9.56 3.03 2.25
CA TRP A 453 10.09 1.78 1.72
C TRP A 453 10.61 1.98 0.30
N THR A 454 11.82 1.49 0.02
CA THR A 454 12.43 1.52 -1.31
C THR A 454 13.18 0.24 -1.62
N CYS A 455 13.64 0.11 -2.85
CA CYS A 455 14.56 -0.93 -3.28
C CYS A 455 15.95 -0.33 -3.60
N ASP A 456 16.87 -1.19 -3.99
CA ASP A 456 18.12 -0.83 -4.65
C ASP A 456 17.90 -0.31 -6.10
N LEU A 457 19.00 -0.04 -6.82
CA LEU A 457 19.00 0.28 -8.25
C LEU A 457 20.02 -0.63 -8.94
N SER A 458 19.51 -1.62 -9.68
CA SER A 458 20.31 -2.67 -10.32
C SER A 458 20.47 -2.46 -11.83
N HIS A 459 21.31 -3.28 -12.47
CA HIS A 459 21.40 -3.34 -13.93
C HIS A 459 20.08 -3.78 -14.57
N GLU A 460 19.31 -4.66 -13.91
CA GLU A 460 18.08 -5.22 -14.48
C GLU A 460 16.97 -4.18 -14.60
N TYR A 461 16.91 -3.19 -13.71
CA TYR A 461 16.03 -2.03 -13.87
C TYR A 461 16.26 -1.30 -15.19
N ILE A 462 17.54 -1.13 -15.57
CA ILE A 462 17.94 -0.49 -16.83
C ILE A 462 17.58 -1.38 -18.02
N THR A 463 17.83 -2.69 -17.96
CA THR A 463 17.44 -3.64 -19.01
C THR A 463 15.93 -3.57 -19.29
N ILE A 464 15.11 -3.72 -18.24
CA ILE A 464 13.64 -3.71 -18.35
C ILE A 464 13.13 -2.40 -18.98
N ASN A 465 13.64 -1.26 -18.53
CA ASN A 465 13.13 0.05 -18.96
C ASN A 465 13.70 0.55 -20.28
N ALA A 466 14.89 0.10 -20.68
CA ALA A 466 15.44 0.37 -22.02
C ALA A 466 14.69 -0.40 -23.12
N ASP A 467 14.31 -1.65 -22.86
CA ASP A 467 13.68 -2.54 -23.85
C ASP A 467 12.14 -2.57 -23.78
N TYR A 468 11.50 -1.81 -22.88
CA TYR A 468 10.06 -1.88 -22.59
C TYR A 468 9.10 -1.73 -23.79
N ARG A 469 9.54 -1.12 -24.89
CA ARG A 469 8.75 -0.90 -26.12
C ARG A 469 9.34 -1.56 -27.38
N SER A 470 10.38 -2.38 -27.23
CA SER A 470 11.11 -3.04 -28.33
C SER A 470 10.42 -4.32 -28.84
#